data_AF-A0A849SWL9-F1
#
_entry.id   AF-A0A849SWL9-F1
#
_cell.length_a   1.000
_cell.length_b   1.000
_cell.length_c   1.000
_cell.angle_alpha   90.00
_cell.angle_beta   90.00
_cell.angle_gamma   90.00
#
_symmetry.space_group_name_H-M   'P 1'
#
loop_
_entity.id
_entity.type
_entity.pdbx_description
1 polymer ?
#
loop_
_entity_poly.entity_id
_entity_poly.type
_entity_poly.pdbx_seq_one_letter_code
_entity_poly.pdbx_strand_id
1 'polypeptide(L)'
;MKGEKIMTIKTPEILELEARKTAVIRLRIPRSEKEMGKVFGPAVGELVATLAAQKISHAESVFAHHFKITPDHFDFEIGFTTDAVVKPMGRVEPSQWPKMKVAHAVLSGAYEQLPGAWSEFDSWIKASGQHAAEDLWEYYSIGPHMSAHAEQWRTSLYRPLVSDIKW
;
A
#
# COMPACT_ATOMS: atom_id res chain seq x y z
N MET A 1 30.05 15.06 -16.06
CA MET A 1 28.78 15.64 -15.55
C MET A 1 27.86 14.47 -15.22
N LYS A 2 27.63 14.18 -13.93
CA LYS A 2 26.64 13.16 -13.54
C LYS A 2 25.28 13.80 -13.72
N GLY A 3 24.47 13.30 -14.65
CA GLY A 3 23.10 13.74 -14.83
C GLY A 3 22.34 13.60 -13.51
N GLU A 4 21.66 14.66 -13.10
CA GLU A 4 20.76 14.64 -11.96
C GLU A 4 19.69 13.57 -12.24
N LYS A 5 19.72 12.48 -11.47
CA LYS A 5 18.71 11.44 -11.59
C LYS A 5 17.38 12.09 -11.18
N ILE A 6 16.46 12.22 -12.11
CA ILE A 6 15.09 12.66 -11.80
C ILE A 6 14.51 11.58 -10.90
N MET A 7 14.41 11.89 -9.60
CA MET A 7 13.86 10.99 -8.61
C MET A 7 12.37 10.82 -8.90
N THR A 8 11.92 9.56 -8.93
CA THR A 8 10.51 9.24 -9.22
C THR A 8 9.66 9.37 -7.94
N ILE A 9 10.31 9.27 -6.78
CA ILE A 9 9.71 9.51 -5.47
C ILE A 9 10.14 10.87 -4.93
N LYS A 10 9.25 11.53 -4.19
CA LYS A 10 9.65 12.66 -3.33
C LYS A 10 10.64 12.20 -2.27
N THR A 11 11.42 13.14 -1.71
CA THR A 11 12.39 12.87 -0.64
C THR A 11 11.76 11.99 0.46
N PRO A 12 12.29 10.78 0.70
CA PRO A 12 11.72 9.90 1.71
C PRO A 12 11.94 10.42 3.13
N GLU A 13 11.07 9.99 4.04
CA GLU A 13 11.06 10.38 5.44
C GLU A 13 10.77 9.17 6.35
N ILE A 14 10.97 9.34 7.65
CA ILE A 14 10.62 8.33 8.67
C ILE A 14 9.43 8.84 9.47
N LEU A 15 8.41 8.00 9.60
CA LEU A 15 7.17 8.31 10.33
C LEU A 15 6.91 7.30 11.45
N GLU A 16 6.19 7.75 12.47
CA GLU A 16 5.51 6.89 13.41
C GLU A 16 4.01 6.91 13.11
N LEU A 17 3.43 5.74 12.85
CA LEU A 17 2.02 5.58 12.57
C LEU A 17 1.32 4.98 13.80
N GLU A 18 0.17 5.55 14.15
CA GLU A 18 -0.73 4.95 15.13
C GLU A 18 -1.54 3.81 14.50
N ALA A 19 -2.02 2.90 15.35
CA ALA A 19 -2.83 1.78 14.90
C ALA A 19 -4.15 2.26 14.28
N ARG A 20 -4.59 1.60 13.20
CA ARG A 20 -5.85 1.90 12.50
C ARG A 20 -6.62 0.62 12.24
N LYS A 21 -7.93 0.67 12.42
CA LYS A 21 -8.83 -0.44 12.06
C LYS A 21 -8.95 -0.48 10.54
N THR A 22 -9.01 -1.67 9.98
CA THR A 22 -9.23 -1.85 8.54
C THR A 22 -10.28 -2.90 8.25
N ALA A 23 -10.91 -2.76 7.09
CA ALA A 23 -11.69 -3.80 6.44
C ALA A 23 -10.92 -4.24 5.20
N VAL A 24 -10.72 -5.55 5.03
CA VAL A 24 -9.82 -6.09 4.02
C VAL A 24 -10.39 -7.31 3.31
N ILE A 25 -9.87 -7.57 2.11
CA ILE A 25 -10.01 -8.84 1.40
C ILE A 25 -8.60 -9.38 1.12
N ARG A 26 -8.30 -10.59 1.60
CA ARG A 26 -7.02 -11.28 1.34
C ARG A 26 -7.03 -11.92 -0.04
N LEU A 27 -5.94 -11.76 -0.78
CA LEU A 27 -5.79 -12.22 -2.16
C LEU A 27 -4.41 -12.85 -2.36
N ARG A 28 -4.37 -13.94 -3.12
CA ARG A 28 -3.13 -14.50 -3.65
C ARG A 28 -3.30 -14.75 -5.15
N ILE A 29 -2.51 -14.05 -5.96
CA ILE A 29 -2.65 -14.04 -7.42
C ILE A 29 -1.30 -14.26 -8.10
N PRO A 30 -1.26 -14.69 -9.38
CA PRO A 30 -0.03 -14.63 -10.16
C PRO A 30 0.55 -13.22 -10.21
N ARG A 31 1.88 -13.10 -10.16
CA ARG A 31 2.57 -11.81 -10.24
C ARG A 31 2.43 -11.21 -11.63
N SER A 32 1.35 -10.46 -11.83
CA SER A 32 1.02 -9.83 -13.11
C SER A 32 0.15 -8.60 -12.88
N GLU A 33 0.50 -7.50 -13.54
CA GLU A 33 -0.31 -6.28 -13.57
C GLU A 33 -1.74 -6.54 -14.09
N LYS A 34 -1.87 -7.43 -15.09
CA LYS A 34 -3.16 -7.85 -15.62
C LYS A 34 -4.02 -8.53 -14.56
N GLU A 35 -3.43 -9.40 -13.74
CA GLU A 35 -4.17 -10.06 -12.65
C GLU A 35 -4.52 -9.07 -11.54
N MET A 36 -3.62 -8.14 -11.20
CA MET A 36 -3.93 -7.03 -10.28
C MET A 36 -5.16 -6.24 -10.75
N GLY A 37 -5.17 -5.79 -12.02
CA GLY A 37 -6.29 -5.04 -12.59
C GLY A 37 -7.62 -5.80 -12.59
N LYS A 38 -7.59 -7.13 -12.74
CA LYS A 38 -8.80 -7.97 -12.68
C LYS A 38 -9.40 -8.07 -11.28
N VAL A 39 -8.57 -8.13 -10.23
CA VAL A 39 -9.05 -8.39 -8.87
C VAL A 39 -9.35 -7.11 -8.08
N PHE A 40 -8.68 -6.00 -8.42
CA PHE A 40 -8.75 -4.78 -7.61
C PHE A 40 -10.15 -4.14 -7.59
N GLY A 41 -10.74 -3.91 -8.76
CA GLY A 41 -12.06 -3.30 -8.90
C GLY A 41 -13.18 -4.09 -8.20
N PRO A 42 -13.33 -5.40 -8.47
CA PRO A 42 -14.31 -6.24 -7.78
C PRO A 42 -14.12 -6.27 -6.25
N ALA A 43 -12.89 -6.40 -5.76
CA ALA A 43 -12.61 -6.41 -4.32
C ALA A 43 -12.99 -5.08 -3.65
N VAL A 44 -12.68 -3.94 -4.28
CA VAL A 44 -13.11 -2.62 -3.80
C VAL A 44 -14.63 -2.51 -3.74
N GLY A 45 -15.34 -3.02 -4.77
CA GLY A 45 -16.80 -3.04 -4.79
C GLY A 45 -17.40 -3.84 -3.63
N GLU A 46 -16.85 -5.03 -3.35
CA GLU A 46 -17.27 -5.88 -2.21
C GLU A 46 -17.03 -5.19 -0.86
N LEU A 47 -15.87 -4.55 -0.68
CA LEU A 47 -15.54 -3.78 0.53
C LEU A 47 -16.51 -2.62 0.76
N VAL A 48 -16.73 -1.79 -0.26
CA VAL A 48 -17.65 -0.64 -0.18
C VAL A 48 -19.07 -1.09 0.12
N ALA A 49 -19.56 -2.13 -0.58
CA ALA A 49 -20.89 -2.68 -0.32
C ALA A 49 -21.04 -3.20 1.12
N THR A 50 -19.99 -3.86 1.64
CA THR A 50 -19.99 -4.38 3.01
C THR A 50 -20.00 -3.27 4.05
N LEU A 51 -19.14 -2.26 3.87
CA LEU A 51 -19.05 -1.11 4.78
C LEU A 51 -20.35 -0.31 4.77
N ALA A 52 -20.96 -0.11 3.60
CA ALA A 52 -22.26 0.55 3.46
C ALA A 52 -23.38 -0.23 4.17
N ALA A 53 -23.45 -1.56 3.97
CA ALA A 53 -24.45 -2.41 4.64
C ALA A 53 -24.33 -2.37 6.17
N GLN A 54 -23.11 -2.18 6.69
CA GLN A 54 -22.83 -2.07 8.12
C GLN A 54 -22.85 -0.64 8.65
N LYS A 55 -23.05 0.36 7.77
CA LYS A 55 -23.03 1.80 8.10
C LYS A 55 -21.70 2.23 8.75
N ILE A 56 -20.59 1.68 8.27
CA ILE A 56 -19.22 2.00 8.74
C ILE A 56 -18.59 3.00 7.78
N SER A 57 -18.04 4.08 8.30
CA SER A 57 -17.32 5.06 7.48
C SER A 57 -15.90 4.56 7.20
N HIS A 58 -15.39 4.89 6.01
CA HIS A 58 -14.05 4.49 5.60
C HIS A 58 -13.33 5.64 4.88
N ALA A 59 -12.01 5.54 4.79
CA ALA A 59 -11.21 6.47 3.99
C ALA A 59 -11.58 6.35 2.50
N GLU A 60 -11.47 7.44 1.76
CA GLU A 60 -11.73 7.45 0.32
C GLU A 60 -10.72 6.59 -0.45
N SER A 61 -9.46 6.63 -0.04
CA SER A 61 -8.40 5.90 -0.70
C SER A 61 -8.28 4.47 -0.19
N VAL A 62 -8.16 3.57 -1.14
CA VAL A 62 -7.85 2.16 -0.93
C VAL A 62 -6.34 1.98 -0.69
N PHE A 63 -5.99 0.95 0.08
CA PHE A 63 -4.62 0.47 0.20
C PHE A 63 -4.48 -0.97 -0.28
N ALA A 64 -3.26 -1.33 -0.69
CA ALA A 64 -2.81 -2.70 -0.82
C ALA A 64 -1.68 -2.95 0.19
N HIS A 65 -1.80 -4.01 0.98
CA HIS A 65 -0.75 -4.46 1.89
C HIS A 65 -0.20 -5.78 1.38
N HIS A 66 1.02 -5.74 0.87
CA HIS A 66 1.74 -6.91 0.36
C HIS A 66 2.54 -7.54 1.48
N PHE A 67 2.13 -8.73 1.91
CA PHE A 67 2.86 -9.50 2.93
C PHE A 67 4.07 -10.19 2.32
N LYS A 68 3.93 -10.64 1.06
CA LYS A 68 4.99 -11.30 0.31
C LYS A 68 4.85 -11.07 -1.18
N ILE A 69 5.96 -10.75 -1.82
CA ILE A 69 6.07 -10.62 -3.27
C ILE A 69 7.15 -11.61 -3.75
N THR A 70 6.73 -12.69 -4.43
CA THR A 70 7.66 -13.65 -5.03
C THR A 70 7.79 -13.41 -6.53
N PRO A 71 8.66 -14.12 -7.27
CA PRO A 71 8.65 -14.06 -8.74
C PRO A 71 7.31 -14.51 -9.34
N ASP A 72 6.62 -15.45 -8.70
CA ASP A 72 5.43 -16.10 -9.26
C ASP A 72 4.11 -15.51 -8.75
N HIS A 73 4.09 -14.96 -7.54
CA HIS A 73 2.85 -14.58 -6.87
C HIS A 73 2.95 -13.28 -6.08
N PHE A 74 1.82 -12.56 -6.04
CA PHE A 74 1.52 -11.58 -5.01
C PHE A 74 0.67 -12.22 -3.93
N ASP A 75 1.08 -12.07 -2.67
CA ASP A 75 0.28 -12.39 -1.50
C ASP A 75 0.00 -11.09 -0.72
N PHE A 76 -1.23 -10.60 -0.81
CA PHE A 76 -1.59 -9.27 -0.34
C PHE A 76 -3.02 -9.20 0.19
N GLU A 77 -3.38 -8.07 0.78
CA GLU A 77 -4.76 -7.69 1.03
C GLU A 77 -5.04 -6.32 0.43
N ILE A 78 -6.29 -6.11 0.03
CA ILE A 78 -6.82 -4.81 -0.37
C ILE A 78 -7.78 -4.36 0.71
N GLY A 79 -7.75 -3.08 1.09
CA GLY A 79 -8.66 -2.61 2.12
C GLY A 79 -8.81 -1.10 2.22
N PHE A 80 -9.65 -0.72 3.18
CA PHE A 80 -9.82 0.66 3.64
C PHE A 80 -9.56 0.75 5.13
N THR A 81 -9.03 1.88 5.59
CA THR A 81 -9.10 2.24 7.00
C THR A 81 -10.52 2.65 7.37
N THR A 82 -10.99 2.23 8.55
CA THR A 82 -12.38 2.39 9.00
C THR A 82 -12.46 3.03 10.39
N ASP A 83 -13.59 3.66 10.69
CA ASP A 83 -13.85 4.25 12.03
C ASP A 83 -14.25 3.18 13.09
N ALA A 84 -14.87 2.09 12.64
CA ALA A 84 -15.29 0.95 13.44
C ALA A 84 -14.72 -0.38 12.91
N VAL A 85 -14.74 -1.41 13.76
CA VAL A 85 -14.36 -2.78 13.36
C VAL A 85 -15.48 -3.34 12.49
N VAL A 86 -15.15 -3.76 11.28
CA VAL A 86 -16.09 -4.43 10.38
C VAL A 86 -16.43 -5.83 10.90
N LYS A 87 -17.69 -6.24 10.80
CA LYS A 87 -18.09 -7.63 11.02
C LYS A 87 -17.77 -8.44 9.76
N PRO A 88 -17.22 -9.65 9.88
CA PRO A 88 -16.99 -10.52 8.72
C PRO A 88 -18.25 -10.68 7.85
N MET A 89 -18.11 -10.51 6.55
CA MET A 89 -19.19 -10.71 5.58
C MET A 89 -18.64 -11.06 4.20
N GLY A 90 -19.01 -12.24 3.68
CA GLY A 90 -18.46 -12.74 2.43
C GLY A 90 -16.94 -12.94 2.55
N ARG A 91 -16.17 -12.26 1.70
CA ARG A 91 -14.69 -12.27 1.77
C ARG A 91 -14.10 -11.15 2.62
N VAL A 92 -14.93 -10.22 3.08
CA VAL A 92 -14.49 -9.05 3.84
C VAL A 92 -14.29 -9.44 5.30
N GLU A 93 -13.10 -9.17 5.81
CA GLU A 93 -12.66 -9.47 7.17
C GLU A 93 -12.14 -8.21 7.88
N PRO A 94 -12.22 -8.14 9.22
CA PRO A 94 -11.53 -7.11 9.99
C PRO A 94 -10.02 -7.36 10.03
N SER A 95 -9.24 -6.29 9.92
CA SER A 95 -7.79 -6.30 10.10
C SER A 95 -7.35 -4.98 10.77
N GLN A 96 -6.04 -4.73 10.79
CA GLN A 96 -5.49 -3.50 11.31
C GLN A 96 -4.19 -3.10 10.61
N TRP A 97 -3.94 -1.79 10.54
CA TRP A 97 -2.57 -1.29 10.50
C TRP A 97 -2.07 -1.26 11.95
N PRO A 98 -0.96 -1.92 12.28
CA PRO A 98 -0.40 -1.85 13.62
C PRO A 98 0.17 -0.45 13.88
N LYS A 99 0.40 -0.12 15.15
CA LYS A 99 1.30 0.99 15.49
C LYS A 99 2.69 0.61 15.00
N MET A 100 3.28 1.40 14.12
CA MET A 100 4.54 1.05 13.47
C MET A 100 5.40 2.27 13.15
N LYS A 101 6.72 2.08 13.23
CA LYS A 101 7.70 2.99 12.64
C LYS A 101 7.92 2.58 11.19
N VAL A 102 7.81 3.51 10.26
CA VAL A 102 7.90 3.25 8.82
C VAL A 102 8.86 4.21 8.16
N ALA A 103 9.54 3.75 7.11
CA ALA A 103 9.97 4.64 6.06
C ALA A 103 8.77 4.96 5.17
N HIS A 104 8.68 6.20 4.71
CA HIS A 104 7.62 6.68 3.84
C HIS A 104 8.17 7.45 2.63
N ALA A 105 7.58 7.23 1.46
CA ALA A 105 7.81 8.01 0.26
C ALA A 105 6.53 8.15 -0.55
N VAL A 106 6.45 9.15 -1.44
CA VAL A 106 5.31 9.32 -2.35
C VAL A 106 5.77 9.25 -3.79
N LEU A 107 5.25 8.28 -4.53
CA LEU A 107 5.32 8.21 -5.99
C LEU A 107 4.34 9.22 -6.59
N SER A 108 4.83 10.08 -7.49
CA SER A 108 4.01 10.95 -8.33
C SER A 108 4.07 10.46 -9.77
N GLY A 109 3.02 9.77 -10.23
CA GLY A 109 3.00 9.18 -11.56
C GLY A 109 2.21 7.87 -11.66
N ALA A 110 2.36 7.23 -12.81
CA ALA A 110 1.61 6.03 -13.19
C ALA A 110 2.06 4.80 -12.39
N TYR A 111 1.17 3.80 -12.27
CA TYR A 111 1.44 2.60 -11.46
C TYR A 111 2.55 1.71 -12.06
N GLU A 112 2.79 1.80 -13.36
CA GLU A 112 3.88 1.16 -14.08
C GLU A 112 5.26 1.61 -13.55
N GLN A 113 5.31 2.75 -12.86
CA GLN A 113 6.53 3.27 -12.23
C GLN A 113 6.77 2.71 -10.83
N LEU A 114 5.80 2.00 -10.22
CA LEU A 114 5.93 1.43 -8.87
C LEU A 114 7.18 0.55 -8.68
N PRO A 115 7.53 -0.37 -9.60
CA PRO A 115 8.73 -1.20 -9.42
C PRO A 115 10.02 -0.37 -9.33
N GLY A 116 10.13 0.70 -10.14
CA GLY A 116 11.26 1.62 -10.11
C GLY A 116 11.28 2.46 -8.83
N ALA A 117 10.11 2.95 -8.40
CA ALA A 117 9.94 3.72 -7.18
C ALA A 117 10.32 2.92 -5.93
N TRP A 118 9.88 1.65 -5.82
CA TRP A 118 10.27 0.76 -4.73
C TRP A 118 11.77 0.48 -4.71
N SER A 119 12.38 0.24 -5.88
CA SER A 119 13.83 0.02 -5.98
C SER A 119 14.65 1.23 -5.53
N GLU A 120 14.24 2.43 -5.93
CA GLU A 120 14.83 3.70 -5.47
C GLU A 120 14.64 3.90 -3.97
N PHE A 121 13.46 3.59 -3.46
CA PHE A 121 13.11 3.76 -2.07
C PHE A 121 13.87 2.77 -1.16
N ASP A 122 13.91 1.48 -1.49
CA ASP A 122 14.67 0.45 -0.76
C ASP A 122 16.18 0.80 -0.72
N SER A 123 16.72 1.35 -1.82
CA SER A 123 18.10 1.83 -1.86
C SER A 123 18.35 2.97 -0.87
N TRP A 124 17.40 3.91 -0.76
CA TRP A 124 17.46 4.98 0.22
C TRP A 124 17.37 4.45 1.66
N ILE A 125 16.45 3.53 1.95
CA ILE A 125 16.29 2.91 3.27
C ILE A 125 17.61 2.27 3.70
N LYS A 126 18.22 1.48 2.82
CA LYS A 126 19.53 0.85 3.09
C LYS A 126 20.64 1.88 3.35
N ALA A 127 20.70 2.95 2.54
CA ALA A 127 21.69 4.01 2.72
C ALA A 127 21.49 4.81 4.02
N SER A 128 20.26 4.87 4.54
CA SER A 128 19.93 5.51 5.82
C SER A 128 20.29 4.67 7.06
N GLY A 129 20.78 3.44 6.86
CA GLY A 129 21.12 2.52 7.96
C GLY A 129 19.90 1.92 8.66
N GLN A 130 18.71 2.01 8.07
CA GLN A 130 17.49 1.41 8.59
C GLN A 130 17.32 -0.02 8.07
N HIS A 131 16.63 -0.85 8.85
CA HIS A 131 16.29 -2.22 8.50
C HIS A 131 14.80 -2.31 8.15
N ALA A 132 14.50 -2.65 6.90
CA ALA A 132 13.13 -2.83 6.43
C ALA A 132 12.56 -4.21 6.80
N ALA A 133 11.26 -4.27 7.10
CA ALA A 133 10.50 -5.52 7.12
C ALA A 133 10.28 -6.08 5.70
N GLU A 134 9.81 -7.32 5.60
CA GLU A 134 9.52 -7.96 4.30
C GLU A 134 8.26 -7.39 3.64
N ASP A 135 7.27 -7.01 4.44
CA ASP A 135 5.98 -6.49 4.00
C ASP A 135 6.04 -5.00 3.61
N LEU A 136 5.03 -4.55 2.87
CA LEU A 136 4.91 -3.17 2.43
C LEU A 136 3.45 -2.78 2.18
N TRP A 137 3.17 -1.49 2.28
CA TRP A 137 1.87 -0.91 1.94
C TRP A 137 2.03 0.08 0.79
N GLU A 138 1.06 0.01 -0.12
CA GLU A 138 0.79 1.03 -1.12
C GLU A 138 -0.57 1.64 -0.80
N TYR A 139 -0.62 2.96 -0.64
CA TYR A 139 -1.85 3.71 -0.37
C TYR A 139 -2.13 4.66 -1.53
N TYR A 140 -3.19 4.40 -2.28
CA TYR A 140 -3.47 5.06 -3.56
C TYR A 140 -4.27 6.36 -3.34
N SER A 141 -3.59 7.39 -2.84
CA SER A 141 -4.19 8.68 -2.45
C SER A 141 -4.89 9.40 -3.60
N ILE A 142 -4.32 9.35 -4.80
CA ILE A 142 -4.94 9.86 -6.03
C ILE A 142 -4.70 8.81 -7.11
N GLY A 143 -5.77 8.27 -7.69
CA GLY A 143 -5.69 7.24 -8.71
C GLY A 143 -6.62 7.48 -9.90
N PRO A 144 -6.78 6.48 -10.80
CA PRO A 144 -7.55 6.60 -12.04
C PRO A 144 -9.03 6.93 -11.83
N HIS A 145 -9.58 6.66 -10.64
CA HIS A 145 -10.95 7.00 -10.28
C HIS A 145 -11.14 8.48 -9.92
N MET A 146 -10.06 9.21 -9.63
CA MET A 146 -10.08 10.64 -9.28
C MET A 146 -9.52 11.53 -10.38
N SER A 147 -8.55 11.03 -11.15
CA SER A 147 -7.97 11.76 -12.27
C SER A 147 -7.64 10.83 -13.43
N ALA A 148 -7.99 11.25 -14.65
CA ALA A 148 -7.59 10.58 -15.89
C ALA A 148 -6.11 10.80 -16.25
N HIS A 149 -5.43 11.72 -15.57
CA HIS A 149 -4.05 12.13 -15.83
C HIS A 149 -3.08 11.42 -14.90
N ALA A 150 -2.35 10.43 -15.41
CA ALA A 150 -1.47 9.57 -14.59
C ALA A 150 -0.35 10.33 -13.87
N GLU A 151 0.11 11.46 -14.40
CA GLU A 151 1.09 12.36 -13.77
C GLU A 151 0.56 13.02 -12.49
N GLN A 152 -0.76 13.05 -12.31
CA GLN A 152 -1.41 13.57 -11.11
C GLN A 152 -1.62 12.50 -10.05
N TRP A 153 -1.48 11.21 -10.41
CA TRP A 153 -1.65 10.12 -9.47
C TRP A 153 -0.60 10.18 -8.36
N ARG A 154 -1.01 9.78 -7.15
CA ARG A 154 -0.18 9.79 -5.96
C ARG A 154 -0.36 8.46 -5.24
N THR A 155 0.74 7.74 -5.10
CA THR A 155 0.79 6.50 -4.32
C THR A 155 1.78 6.68 -3.19
N SER A 156 1.30 6.57 -1.95
CA SER A 156 2.15 6.60 -0.76
C SER A 156 2.70 5.19 -0.52
N LEU A 157 4.01 5.09 -0.39
CA LEU A 157 4.77 3.87 -0.17
C LEU A 157 5.17 3.83 1.30
N TYR A 158 4.74 2.80 2.03
CA TYR A 158 5.14 2.60 3.43
C TYR A 158 5.88 1.28 3.57
N ARG A 159 7.08 1.34 4.15
CA ARG A 159 7.92 0.19 4.46
C ARG A 159 8.12 0.15 5.98
N PRO A 160 7.55 -0.82 6.70
CA PRO A 160 7.81 -0.95 8.13
C PRO A 160 9.30 -1.13 8.38
N LEU A 161 9.75 -0.53 9.48
CA LEU A 161 11.13 -0.66 9.94
C LEU A 161 11.16 -1.60 11.12
N VAL A 162 12.02 -2.61 11.04
CA VAL A 162 12.30 -3.47 12.18
C VAL A 162 13.30 -2.76 13.08
N SER A 163 13.02 -2.76 14.39
CA SER A 163 14.06 -2.37 15.35
C SER A 163 15.12 -3.46 15.35
N ASP A 164 16.39 -3.08 15.37
CA ASP A 164 17.46 -4.05 15.60
C ASP A 164 17.18 -4.75 16.93
N ILE A 165 16.76 -6.01 16.87
CA ILE A 165 16.77 -6.88 18.04
C ILE A 165 18.24 -7.13 18.32
N LYS A 166 18.81 -6.31 19.20
CA LYS A 166 20.08 -6.62 19.86
C LYS A 166 19.84 -7.86 20.71
N TRP A 167 20.37 -8.98 20.25
CA TRP A 167 20.50 -10.21 21.05
C TRP A 167 21.48 -10.01 22.20
#